data_AF-A0A972A878-F1
#
_entry.id   AF-A0A972A878-F1
#
_cell.length_a   1.000
_cell.length_b   1.000
_cell.length_c   1.000
_cell.angle_alpha   90.00
_cell.angle_beta   90.00
_cell.angle_gamma   90.00
#
_symmetry.space_group_name_H-M   'P 1'
#
loop_
_entity.id
_entity.type
_entity.pdbx_description
1 polymer ?
#
loop_
_entity_poly.entity_id
_entity_poly.type
_entity_poly.pdbx_seq_one_letter_code
_entity_poly.pdbx_strand_id
1 'polypeptide(L)' 'MNFRFIFNIFGRVLMLLGAFMLSSIIWALVYHEDVVGAFVLSSLITLVCGAAMYLLTI' A
#
# COMPACT_ATOMS: atom_id res chain seq x y z
N MET A 1 19.49 -6.53 16.71
CA MET A 1 18.17 -6.71 16.06
C MET A 1 18.40 -6.80 14.56
N ASN A 2 17.84 -7.77 13.85
CA ASN A 2 18.18 -8.01 12.45
C ASN A 2 17.33 -7.11 11.53
N PHE A 3 17.83 -5.91 11.22
CA PHE A 3 17.07 -4.90 10.48
C PHE A 3 16.59 -5.38 9.11
N ARG A 4 17.38 -6.21 8.41
CA ARG A 4 16.97 -6.80 7.12
C ARG A 4 15.71 -7.67 7.23
N PHE A 5 15.53 -8.39 8.33
CA PHE A 5 14.32 -9.18 8.52
C PHE A 5 13.08 -8.29 8.76
N ILE A 6 13.27 -7.21 9.53
CA ILE A 6 12.22 -6.25 9.85
C ILE A 6 11.75 -5.53 8.59
N PHE A 7 12.66 -4.96 7.80
CA PHE A 7 12.30 -4.25 6.56
C PHE A 7 11.57 -5.14 5.55
N ASN A 8 11.91 -6.43 5.48
CA ASN A 8 11.26 -7.38 4.60
C ASN A 8 9.80 -7.68 5.04
N ILE A 9 9.57 -7.87 6.35
CA ILE A 9 8.22 -8.03 6.91
C ILE A 9 7.40 -6.76 6.70
N PHE A 10 7.95 -5.59 7.06
CA PHE A 10 7.26 -4.32 6.91
C PHE A 10 6.91 -4.02 5.44
N GLY A 11 7.82 -4.27 4.51
CA GLY A 11 7.57 -4.11 3.08
C GLY A 11 6.42 -4.98 2.57
N ARG A 12 6.37 -6.26 2.99
CA ARG A 12 5.26 -7.18 2.65
C ARG A 12 3.93 -6.73 3.25
N VAL A 13 3.93 -6.30 4.51
CA VAL A 13 2.73 -5.81 5.18
C VAL A 13 2.23 -4.52 4.53
N LEU A 14 3.12 -3.60 4.14
CA LEU A 14 2.76 -2.39 3.40
C LEU A 14 2.14 -2.71 2.04
N MET A 15 2.70 -3.68 1.30
CA MET A 15 2.12 -4.11 0.02
C MET A 15 0.71 -4.70 0.19
N LEU A 16 0.49 -5.52 1.23
CA LEU A 16 -0.83 -6.03 1.59
C LEU A 16 -1.79 -4.89 1.94
N LEU A 17 -1.35 -3.92 2.74
CA LEU A 17 -2.16 -2.75 3.11
C LEU A 17 -2.57 -1.94 1.88
N GLY A 18 -1.62 -1.66 0.98
CA GLY A 18 -1.89 -0.96 -0.28
C GLY A 18 -2.90 -1.70 -1.16
N ALA A 19 -2.84 -3.03 -1.19
CA ALA A 19 -3.82 -3.87 -1.90
C ALA A 19 -5.21 -3.83 -1.23
N PHE A 20 -5.28 -3.86 0.10
CA PHE A 20 -6.56 -3.73 0.83
C PHE A 20 -7.21 -2.36 0.60
N MET A 21 -6.43 -1.28 0.48
CA MET A 21 -6.96 0.04 0.14
C MET A 21 -7.64 0.10 -1.24
N LEU A 22 -7.33 -0.81 -2.17
CA LEU A 22 -8.03 -0.87 -3.45
C LEU A 22 -9.50 -1.31 -3.29
N SER A 23 -9.83 -2.07 -2.23
CA SER A 23 -11.19 -2.52 -1.97
C SER A 23 -12.14 -1.38 -1.58
N SER A 24 -11.63 -0.35 -0.88
CA SER A 24 -12.44 0.82 -0.52
C SER A 24 -12.72 1.75 -1.70
N ILE A 25 -11.89 1.67 -2.76
CA ILE A 25 -12.12 2.42 -4.01
C ILE A 25 -13.40 1.96 -4.71
N ILE A 26 -13.70 0.66 -4.67
CA ILE A 26 -14.93 0.10 -5.27
C ILE A 26 -16.16 0.75 -4.66
N TRP A 27 -16.19 0.89 -3.33
CA TRP A 27 -17.29 1.53 -2.62
C TRP A 27 -17.35 3.04 -2.89
N ALA A 28 -16.21 3.73 -2.90
CA ALA A 28 -16.17 5.16 -3.21
C ALA A 28 -16.69 5.47 -4.63
N LEU A 29 -16.46 4.57 -5.59
CA LEU A 29 -17.03 4.68 -6.95
C LEU A 29 -18.54 4.45 -6.98
N VAL A 30 -19.06 3.48 -6.20
CA VAL A 30 -20.51 3.20 -6.10
C VAL A 30 -21.27 4.38 -5.50
N TYR A 31 -20.69 5.03 -4.49
CA TYR A 31 -21.32 6.17 -3.81
C TYR A 31 -21.02 7.53 -4.46
N HIS A 32 -20.30 7.56 -5.59
CA HIS A 32 -19.90 8.80 -6.29
C HIS A 32 -19.18 9.81 -5.39
N GLU A 33 -18.31 9.32 -4.51
CA GLU A 33 -17.57 10.15 -3.56
C GLU A 33 -16.32 10.76 -4.21
N ASP A 34 -16.07 12.07 -4.01
CA ASP A 34 -14.91 12.78 -4.58
C ASP A 34 -13.54 12.35 -3.98
N VAL A 35 -13.53 11.41 -3.04
CA VAL A 35 -12.32 10.91 -2.38
C VAL A 35 -11.61 9.78 -3.15
N VAL A 36 -12.17 9.33 -4.28
CA VAL A 36 -11.59 8.25 -5.11
C VAL A 36 -10.13 8.56 -5.48
N GLY A 37 -9.84 9.81 -5.91
CA GLY A 37 -8.48 10.21 -6.29
C GLY A 37 -7.48 10.12 -5.14
N ALA A 38 -7.90 10.51 -3.93
CA ALA A 38 -7.07 10.44 -2.72
C ALA A 38 -6.77 8.98 -2.32
N PHE A 39 -7.75 8.08 -2.45
CA PHE A 39 -7.54 6.66 -2.18
C PHE A 39 -6.62 5.98 -3.19
N VAL A 40 -6.77 6.29 -4.48
CA VAL A 40 -5.88 5.77 -5.53
C VAL A 40 -4.44 6.20 -5.27
N LEU A 41 -4.22 7.49 -5.01
CA LEU A 41 -2.89 8.05 -4.80
C LEU A 41 -2.25 7.48 -3.51
N SER A 42 -3.03 7.36 -2.44
CA SER A 42 -2.58 6.75 -1.18
C SER A 42 -2.22 5.28 -1.33
N SER A 43 -3.05 4.49 -2.01
CA SER A 43 -2.79 3.07 -2.29
C SER A 43 -1.49 2.92 -3.10
N LEU A 44 -1.30 3.75 -4.13
CA LEU A 44 -0.14 3.70 -5.02
C LEU A 44 1.16 4.04 -4.28
N ILE A 45 1.17 5.11 -3.48
CA ILE A 45 2.33 5.46 -2.64
C ILE A 45 2.65 4.32 -1.66
N THR A 46 1.63 3.75 -1.02
CA THR A 46 1.80 2.67 -0.04
C THR A 46 2.40 1.41 -0.68
N LEU A 47 1.94 1.05 -1.89
CA LEU A 47 2.47 -0.06 -2.68
C LEU A 47 3.92 0.19 -3.12
N VAL A 48 4.21 1.39 -3.65
CA VAL A 48 5.56 1.77 -4.10
C VAL A 48 6.54 1.78 -2.92
N CYS A 49 6.13 2.31 -1.78
CA CYS A 49 6.97 2.35 -0.58
C CYS A 49 7.23 0.93 -0.04
N GLY A 50 6.19 0.07 0.00
CA GLY A 50 6.34 -1.34 0.37
C GLY A 50 7.27 -2.11 -0.57
N ALA A 51 7.13 -1.89 -1.89
CA ALA A 51 7.99 -2.49 -2.90
C ALA A 51 9.44 -2.01 -2.80
N ALA A 52 9.66 -0.71 -2.57
CA ALA A 52 10.99 -0.14 -2.37
C ALA A 52 11.68 -0.73 -1.13
N MET A 53 10.95 -0.87 -0.02
CA MET A 53 11.46 -1.52 1.20
C MET A 53 11.78 -3.00 0.95
N TYR A 54 10.99 -3.70 0.16
CA TYR A 54 11.28 -5.10 -0.19
C TYR A 54 12.52 -5.24 -1.09
N LEU A 55 12.64 -4.42 -2.14
CA LEU A 55 13.76 -4.45 -3.09
C LEU A 55 15.10 -4.03 -2.47
N LEU A 56 15.10 -3.03 -1.58
CA LEU A 56 16.32 -2.60 -0.87
C LEU A 56 16.84 -3.62 0.14
N THR A 57 16.03 -4.64 0.46
CA THR A 57 16.34 -5.61 1.52
C THR A 57 16.65 -7.01 0.98
N ILE A 58 16.51 -7.22 -0.34
CA ILE A 58 16.90 -8.44 -1.04
C ILE A 58 18.43 -8.61 -1.03
#